data_AF-A0A7S1MSV2-F1
#
_entry.id   AF-A0A7S1MSV2-F1
#
_cell.length_a   1.000
_cell.length_b   1.000
_cell.length_c   1.000
_cell.angle_alpha   90.00
_cell.angle_beta   90.00
_cell.angle_gamma   90.00
#
_symmetry.space_group_name_H-M   'P 1'
#
loop_
_entity.id
_entity.type
_entity.pdbx_description
1 polymer ?
#
loop_
_entity_poly.entity_id
_entity_poly.type
_entity_poly.pdbx_seq_one_letter_code
_entity_poly.pdbx_strand_id
1 'polypeptide(L)'
;VRYLRLPRSAKSLAKLQPRGEGFHIGGASAVRMDLQHILQETLRGHTALSEGDWLPIRHNGVTYELVVRALEPEHHIALLDTDLTVEVLPSEQTEADLRAEEERKAREEALAREAEERERLRLERAAQKAAALRPEPPAGPDVVQLLLRVPDGSRLQRRFLREEVLGQVLDWVESEPSSRVRPGEFRVVQKWPGHCRELGPGEAGEKLSSLGFARQEALFLQHLGEEAPAGADAAVAPEALQQEAATEAAAPSAVAPAAHP
;
A
#
# COMPACT_ATOMS: atom_id res chain seq x y z
N VAL A 1 10.89 46.37 -37.18
CA VAL A 1 9.84 45.41 -37.60
C VAL A 1 10.31 44.69 -38.85
N ARG A 2 10.20 43.36 -38.92
CA ARG A 2 10.54 42.57 -40.11
C ARG A 2 9.25 41.98 -40.67
N TYR A 3 8.88 42.38 -41.88
CA TYR A 3 7.73 41.82 -42.57
C TYR A 3 8.15 40.53 -43.29
N LEU A 4 7.33 39.49 -43.18
CA LEU A 4 7.51 38.22 -43.90
C LEU A 4 6.32 38.03 -44.85
N ARG A 5 6.59 37.57 -46.07
CA ARG A 5 5.56 37.16 -47.01
C ARG A 5 5.17 35.72 -46.67
N LEU A 6 3.93 35.52 -46.22
CA LEU A 6 3.43 34.17 -45.98
C LEU A 6 3.37 33.37 -47.30
N PRO A 7 3.73 32.08 -47.28
CA PRO A 7 3.55 31.21 -48.42
C PRO A 7 2.05 31.04 -48.74
N ARG A 8 1.76 30.82 -50.03
CA ARG A 8 0.48 30.32 -50.52
C ARG A 8 0.72 28.94 -51.10
N SER A 9 0.27 27.93 -50.38
CA SER A 9 0.31 26.52 -50.79
C SER A 9 -1.05 26.15 -51.35
N ALA A 10 -1.09 25.48 -52.50
CA ALA A 10 -2.37 25.03 -53.08
C ALA A 10 -3.10 24.03 -52.16
N LYS A 11 -2.37 23.31 -51.31
CA LYS A 11 -2.90 22.40 -50.29
C LYS A 11 -2.09 22.55 -49.00
N SER A 12 -2.78 22.59 -47.87
CA SER A 12 -2.18 22.65 -46.53
C SER A 12 -2.89 21.69 -45.57
N LEU A 13 -2.19 21.24 -44.53
CA LEU A 13 -2.78 20.46 -43.43
C LEU A 13 -2.61 21.24 -42.12
N ALA A 14 -3.70 21.43 -41.39
CA ALA A 14 -3.69 21.95 -40.02
C ALA A 14 -4.11 20.87 -39.04
N LYS A 15 -3.26 20.62 -38.04
CA LYS A 15 -3.60 19.79 -36.88
C LYS A 15 -4.08 20.72 -35.77
N LEU A 16 -5.36 20.64 -35.41
CA LEU A 16 -5.96 21.46 -34.37
C LEU A 16 -6.21 20.61 -33.12
N GLN A 17 -5.74 21.07 -31.96
CA GLN A 17 -5.99 20.40 -30.68
C GLN A 17 -6.97 21.23 -29.83
N PRO A 18 -8.12 20.66 -29.41
CA PRO A 18 -8.98 21.29 -28.42
C PRO A 18 -8.28 21.39 -27.07
N ARG A 19 -8.49 22.47 -26.32
CA ARG A 19 -7.93 22.59 -24.96
C ARG A 19 -8.80 21.88 -23.92
N GLY A 20 -10.11 22.08 -24.00
CA GLY A 20 -11.11 21.46 -23.13
C GLY A 20 -11.92 20.36 -23.82
N GLU A 21 -12.86 19.80 -23.07
CA GLU A 21 -13.78 18.75 -23.54
C GLU A 21 -14.80 19.20 -24.61
N GLY A 22 -15.40 18.22 -25.29
CA GLY A 22 -16.59 18.40 -26.14
C GLY A 22 -16.34 18.68 -27.63
N PHE A 23 -15.14 19.12 -28.04
CA PHE A 23 -14.78 19.33 -29.46
C PHE A 23 -13.91 18.18 -30.02
N HIS A 24 -14.41 16.95 -30.07
CA HIS A 24 -13.63 15.81 -30.58
C HIS A 24 -14.47 14.84 -31.41
N ILE A 25 -13.82 14.20 -32.40
CA ILE A 25 -14.46 13.24 -33.31
C ILE A 25 -14.53 11.87 -32.62
N GLY A 26 -15.67 11.60 -31.96
CA GLY A 26 -15.93 10.32 -31.30
C GLY A 26 -15.40 10.27 -29.86
N GLY A 27 -16.28 9.91 -28.94
CA GLY A 27 -16.03 9.93 -27.49
C GLY A 27 -17.36 9.95 -26.74
N ALA A 28 -17.36 9.63 -25.44
CA ALA A 28 -18.59 9.57 -24.63
C ALA A 28 -19.28 10.94 -24.47
N SER A 29 -18.50 12.03 -24.52
CA SER A 29 -18.96 13.44 -24.48
C SER A 29 -18.86 14.14 -25.84
N ALA A 30 -18.71 13.40 -26.95
CA ALA A 30 -18.64 13.99 -28.28
C ALA A 30 -20.01 14.60 -28.65
N VAL A 31 -20.10 15.93 -28.62
CA VAL A 31 -21.28 16.63 -29.13
C VAL A 31 -21.40 16.32 -30.62
N ARG A 32 -22.60 15.96 -31.10
CA ARG A 32 -22.86 15.68 -32.52
C ARG A 32 -22.84 16.99 -33.33
N MET A 33 -21.65 17.49 -33.60
CA MET A 33 -21.37 18.76 -34.28
C MET A 33 -21.05 18.51 -35.76
N ASP A 34 -21.52 19.39 -36.65
CA ASP A 34 -20.97 19.51 -37.99
C ASP A 34 -19.66 20.32 -37.92
N LEU A 35 -18.57 19.63 -37.57
CA LEU A 35 -17.26 20.24 -37.38
C LEU A 35 -16.78 20.96 -38.66
N GLN A 36 -17.11 20.43 -39.84
CA GLN A 36 -16.73 21.05 -41.11
C GLN A 36 -17.41 22.41 -41.27
N HIS A 37 -18.73 22.48 -41.06
CA HIS A 37 -19.48 23.73 -41.16
C HIS A 37 -18.96 24.78 -40.17
N ILE A 38 -18.77 24.38 -38.90
CA ILE A 38 -18.37 25.26 -37.81
C ILE A 38 -16.93 25.78 -38.00
N LEU A 39 -16.00 24.93 -38.44
CA LEU A 39 -14.63 25.33 -38.77
C LEU A 39 -14.61 26.27 -39.99
N GLN A 40 -15.40 25.99 -41.02
CA GLN A 40 -15.52 26.89 -42.17
C GLN A 40 -16.09 28.26 -41.79
N GLU A 41 -17.11 28.31 -40.93
CA GLU A 41 -17.67 29.59 -40.44
C GLU A 41 -16.63 30.38 -39.63
N THR A 42 -15.91 29.71 -38.73
CA THR A 42 -14.87 30.36 -37.91
C THR A 42 -13.68 30.84 -38.76
N LEU A 43 -13.20 30.04 -39.70
CA LEU A 43 -12.03 30.35 -40.53
C LEU A 43 -12.31 31.42 -41.60
N ARG A 44 -13.57 31.65 -42.01
CA ARG A 44 -13.92 32.77 -42.92
C ARG A 44 -13.49 34.15 -42.40
N GLY A 45 -13.37 34.33 -41.09
CA GLY A 45 -12.90 35.57 -40.47
C GLY A 45 -11.37 35.73 -40.48
N HIS A 46 -10.61 34.71 -40.89
CA HIS A 46 -9.16 34.64 -40.75
C HIS A 46 -8.46 34.68 -42.13
N THR A 47 -7.41 35.50 -42.25
CA THR A 47 -6.64 35.66 -43.51
C THR A 47 -5.33 34.88 -43.53
N ALA A 48 -4.86 34.46 -42.36
CA ALA A 48 -3.64 33.70 -42.13
C ALA A 48 -3.85 32.75 -40.94
N LEU A 49 -2.98 31.75 -40.83
CA LEU A 49 -2.94 30.80 -39.73
C LEU A 49 -1.49 30.45 -39.41
N SER A 50 -1.16 30.38 -38.13
CA SER A 50 0.18 30.12 -37.59
C SER A 50 0.13 28.99 -36.57
N GLU A 51 1.23 28.25 -36.42
CA GLU A 51 1.38 27.29 -35.33
C GLU A 51 1.38 28.03 -33.98
N GLY A 52 0.58 27.54 -33.03
CA GLY A 52 0.30 28.19 -31.76
C GLY A 52 -0.88 29.17 -31.78
N ASP A 53 -1.47 29.50 -32.94
CA ASP A 53 -2.67 30.34 -33.00
C ASP A 53 -3.86 29.67 -32.29
N TRP A 54 -4.68 30.49 -31.62
CA TRP A 54 -5.89 30.07 -30.93
C TRP A 54 -7.15 30.46 -31.72
N LEU A 55 -8.01 29.49 -31.96
CA LEU A 55 -9.28 29.63 -32.68
C LEU A 55 -10.46 29.47 -31.71
N PRO A 56 -11.21 30.55 -31.39
CA PRO A 56 -12.40 30.47 -30.54
C PRO A 56 -13.62 30.03 -31.37
N ILE A 57 -14.03 28.77 -31.20
CA ILE A 57 -15.14 28.18 -31.94
C ILE A 57 -16.44 28.28 -31.14
N ARG A 58 -17.44 29.00 -31.67
CA ARG A 58 -18.74 29.16 -31.02
C ARG A 58 -19.76 28.16 -31.57
N HIS A 59 -20.36 27.34 -30.71
CA HIS A 59 -21.43 26.43 -31.08
C HIS A 59 -22.39 26.19 -29.91
N ASN A 60 -23.70 26.21 -30.17
CA ASN A 60 -24.77 26.00 -29.16
C ASN A 60 -24.60 26.83 -27.87
N GLY A 61 -24.07 28.06 -27.98
CA GLY A 61 -23.83 28.95 -26.83
C GLY A 61 -22.53 28.69 -26.06
N VAL A 62 -21.81 27.60 -26.36
CA VAL A 62 -20.49 27.28 -25.80
C VAL A 62 -19.39 27.82 -26.72
N THR A 63 -18.27 28.26 -26.15
CA THR A 63 -17.05 28.59 -26.91
C THR A 63 -15.99 27.53 -26.61
N TYR A 64 -15.58 26.80 -27.64
CA TYR A 64 -14.50 25.81 -27.60
C TYR A 64 -13.18 26.47 -28.02
N GLU A 65 -12.10 26.12 -27.33
CA GLU A 65 -10.77 26.63 -27.61
C GLU A 65 -9.97 25.60 -28.40
N LEU A 66 -9.59 25.92 -29.63
CA LEU A 66 -8.68 25.09 -30.43
C LEU A 66 -7.34 25.80 -30.62
N VAL A 67 -6.25 25.06 -30.48
CA VAL A 67 -4.89 25.54 -30.77
C VAL A 67 -4.37 24.85 -32.01
N VAL A 68 -3.77 25.61 -32.92
CA VAL A 68 -3.04 25.07 -34.06
C VAL A 68 -1.76 24.41 -33.55
N ARG A 69 -1.69 23.07 -33.58
CA ARG A 69 -0.53 22.30 -33.12
C ARG A 69 0.53 22.06 -34.17
N ALA A 70 0.13 22.02 -35.44
CA ALA A 70 1.06 21.93 -36.56
C ALA A 70 0.40 22.47 -37.83
N LEU A 71 1.21 23.07 -38.70
CA LEU A 71 0.86 23.42 -40.06
C LEU A 71 1.89 22.85 -41.03
N GLU A 72 1.41 22.16 -42.05
CA GLU A 72 2.22 21.59 -43.13
C GLU A 72 1.79 22.24 -44.47
N PRO A 73 2.73 22.69 -45.33
CA PRO A 73 4.18 22.47 -45.26
C PRO A 73 4.99 23.49 -44.44
N GLU A 74 4.40 24.61 -44.03
CA GLU A 74 5.09 25.66 -43.25
C GLU A 74 4.27 26.08 -42.03
N HIS A 75 4.96 26.44 -40.94
CA HIS A 75 4.38 26.82 -39.64
C HIS A 75 3.52 28.11 -39.68
N HIS A 76 3.48 28.84 -40.79
CA HIS A 76 2.66 30.03 -40.98
C HIS A 76 2.19 30.09 -42.45
N ILE A 77 0.88 30.14 -42.70
CA ILE A 77 0.30 30.12 -44.05
C ILE A 77 -0.71 31.25 -44.25
N ALA A 78 -0.87 31.71 -45.49
CA ALA A 78 -2.04 32.51 -45.87
C ALA A 78 -3.23 31.58 -46.12
N LEU A 79 -4.42 31.90 -45.60
CA LEU A 79 -5.64 31.10 -45.80
C LEU A 79 -6.36 31.44 -47.12
N LEU A 80 -6.04 32.59 -47.73
CA LEU A 80 -6.60 33.01 -49.00
C LEU A 80 -6.09 32.12 -50.14
N ASP A 81 -7.01 31.62 -50.96
CA ASP A 81 -6.76 30.76 -52.13
C ASP A 81 -5.98 29.46 -51.79
N THR A 82 -6.20 28.91 -50.59
CA THR A 82 -5.50 27.72 -50.06
C THR A 82 -6.49 26.62 -49.68
N ASP A 83 -6.34 25.41 -50.24
CA ASP A 83 -7.15 24.25 -49.82
C ASP A 83 -6.64 23.73 -48.46
N LEU A 84 -7.29 24.11 -47.38
CA LEU A 84 -6.93 23.67 -46.02
C LEU A 84 -7.65 22.36 -45.65
N THR A 85 -6.87 21.31 -45.41
CA THR A 85 -7.32 20.09 -44.71
C THR A 85 -7.16 20.30 -43.20
N VAL A 86 -8.14 19.87 -42.41
CA VAL A 86 -8.08 19.97 -40.94
C VAL A 86 -8.17 18.58 -40.32
N GLU A 87 -7.23 18.28 -39.44
CA GLU A 87 -7.21 17.11 -38.55
C GLU A 87 -7.44 17.59 -37.11
N VAL A 88 -8.42 17.01 -36.40
CA VAL A 88 -8.72 17.37 -35.01
C VAL A 88 -8.14 16.30 -34.08
N LEU A 89 -7.20 16.69 -33.24
CA LEU A 89 -6.53 15.84 -32.26
C LEU A 89 -7.40 15.65 -30.99
N PRO A 90 -7.13 14.62 -30.15
CA PRO A 90 -7.72 14.51 -28.80
C PRO A 90 -7.41 15.75 -27.95
N SER A 91 -8.29 16.14 -27.02
CA SER A 91 -8.09 17.39 -26.28
C SER A 91 -6.87 17.35 -25.35
N GLU A 92 -6.26 18.51 -25.09
CA GLU A 92 -5.15 18.66 -24.13
C GLU A 92 -5.52 18.05 -22.77
N GLN A 93 -6.76 18.27 -22.32
CA GLN A 93 -7.30 17.71 -21.10
C GLN A 93 -7.38 16.18 -21.15
N THR A 94 -7.93 15.57 -22.21
CA THR A 94 -7.99 14.11 -22.34
C THR A 94 -6.60 13.48 -22.38
N GLU A 95 -5.61 14.10 -23.05
CA GLU A 95 -4.22 13.63 -23.00
C GLU A 95 -3.60 13.75 -21.60
N ALA A 96 -3.91 14.82 -20.86
CA ALA A 96 -3.43 15.00 -19.50
C ALA A 96 -4.04 13.98 -18.53
N ASP A 97 -5.34 13.73 -18.62
CA ASP A 97 -6.06 12.76 -17.80
C ASP A 97 -5.56 11.33 -18.04
N LEU A 98 -5.35 10.94 -19.31
CA LEU A 98 -4.77 9.65 -19.68
C LEU A 98 -3.35 9.49 -19.11
N ARG A 99 -2.48 10.49 -19.26
CA ARG A 99 -1.12 10.45 -18.69
C ARG A 99 -1.14 10.36 -17.16
N ALA A 100 -2.04 11.07 -16.50
CA ALA A 100 -2.19 11.02 -15.05
C ALA A 100 -2.71 9.65 -14.58
N GLU A 101 -3.60 9.00 -15.32
CA GLU A 101 -4.07 7.64 -15.03
C GLU A 101 -2.98 6.58 -15.27
N GLU A 102 -2.22 6.70 -16.36
CA GLU A 102 -1.04 5.86 -16.65
C GLU A 102 0.03 5.99 -15.56
N GLU A 103 0.35 7.23 -15.15
CA GLU A 103 1.32 7.46 -14.08
C GLU A 103 0.83 6.92 -12.73
N ARG A 104 -0.47 7.05 -12.42
CA ARG A 104 -1.06 6.45 -11.22
C ARG A 104 -0.94 4.93 -11.25
N LYS A 105 -1.32 4.28 -12.36
CA LYS A 105 -1.18 2.82 -12.55
C LYS A 105 0.28 2.37 -12.42
N ALA A 106 1.21 3.08 -13.04
CA ALA A 106 2.64 2.77 -12.94
C ALA A 106 3.16 2.87 -11.50
N ARG A 107 2.71 3.85 -10.71
CA ARG A 107 3.04 3.99 -9.28
C ARG A 107 2.40 2.89 -8.43
N GLU A 108 1.14 2.54 -8.68
CA GLU A 108 0.43 1.43 -8.02
C GLU A 108 1.11 0.09 -8.30
N GLU A 109 1.48 -0.19 -9.56
CA GLU A 109 2.24 -1.38 -9.95
C GLU A 109 3.65 -1.42 -9.34
N ALA A 110 4.35 -0.29 -9.29
CA ALA A 110 5.69 -0.22 -8.67
C ALA A 110 5.62 -0.56 -7.18
N LEU A 111 4.65 0.03 -6.45
CA LEU A 111 4.42 -0.26 -5.03
C LEU A 111 4.05 -1.73 -4.79
N ALA A 112 3.20 -2.30 -5.65
CA ALA A 112 2.82 -3.72 -5.56
C ALA A 112 4.04 -4.64 -5.76
N ARG A 113 4.86 -4.39 -6.78
CA ARG A 113 6.08 -5.17 -7.06
C ARG A 113 7.11 -5.05 -5.92
N GLU A 114 7.28 -3.87 -5.33
CA GLU A 114 8.15 -3.68 -4.16
C GLU A 114 7.64 -4.47 -2.95
N ALA A 115 6.32 -4.46 -2.69
CA ALA A 115 5.71 -5.23 -1.61
C ALA A 115 5.85 -6.76 -1.81
N GLU A 116 5.65 -7.25 -3.04
CA GLU A 116 5.86 -8.66 -3.39
C GLU A 116 7.33 -9.10 -3.22
N GLU A 117 8.28 -8.29 -3.67
CA GLU A 117 9.71 -8.55 -3.48
C GLU A 117 10.10 -8.54 -2.00
N ARG A 118 9.59 -7.57 -1.23
CA ARG A 118 9.83 -7.44 0.21
C ARG A 118 9.33 -8.66 0.99
N GLU A 119 8.16 -9.20 0.64
CA GLU A 119 7.64 -10.42 1.27
C GLU A 119 8.36 -11.69 0.77
N ARG A 120 8.73 -11.76 -0.52
CA ARG A 120 9.57 -12.85 -1.06
C ARG A 120 10.90 -12.96 -0.29
N LEU A 121 11.60 -11.84 -0.12
CA LEU A 121 12.86 -11.78 0.64
C LEU A 121 12.66 -12.08 2.14
N ARG A 122 11.49 -11.77 2.71
CA ARG A 122 11.14 -12.17 4.08
C ARG A 122 10.95 -13.68 4.18
N LEU A 123 10.18 -14.29 3.27
CA LEU A 123 9.94 -15.73 3.20
C LEU A 123 11.25 -16.52 3.01
N GLU A 124 12.11 -16.08 2.09
CA GLU A 124 13.42 -16.70 1.86
C GLU A 124 14.30 -16.67 3.12
N ARG A 125 14.38 -15.52 3.80
CA ARG A 125 15.12 -15.39 5.07
C ARG A 125 14.51 -16.25 6.18
N ALA A 126 13.18 -16.29 6.30
CA ALA A 126 12.47 -17.10 7.29
C ALA A 126 12.77 -18.60 7.07
N ALA A 127 12.75 -19.08 5.82
CA ALA A 127 13.11 -20.45 5.47
C ALA A 127 14.58 -20.77 5.76
N GLN A 128 15.51 -19.84 5.47
CA GLN A 128 16.93 -20.00 5.83
C GLN A 128 17.13 -20.11 7.35
N LYS A 129 16.45 -19.26 8.14
CA LYS A 129 16.48 -19.35 9.60
C LYS A 129 15.84 -20.65 10.10
N ALA A 130 14.69 -21.06 9.56
CA ALA A 130 14.04 -22.34 9.87
C ALA A 130 14.98 -23.55 9.67
N ALA A 131 15.77 -23.54 8.59
CA ALA A 131 16.74 -24.60 8.31
C ALA A 131 18.01 -24.55 9.20
N ALA A 132 18.40 -23.36 9.67
CA ALA A 132 19.56 -23.17 10.55
C ALA A 132 19.26 -23.40 12.04
N LEU A 133 17.98 -23.48 12.42
CA LEU A 133 17.53 -23.67 13.79
C LEU A 133 17.92 -25.05 14.36
N ARG A 134 18.40 -25.04 15.60
CA ARG A 134 18.75 -26.26 16.34
C ARG A 134 17.53 -27.14 16.61
N PRO A 135 17.65 -28.48 16.62
CA PRO A 135 16.59 -29.38 17.04
C PRO A 135 16.04 -29.01 18.43
N GLU A 136 14.73 -29.12 18.63
CA GLU A 136 14.12 -28.79 19.91
C GLU A 136 14.58 -29.78 21.02
N PRO A 137 15.11 -29.30 22.15
CA PRO A 137 15.58 -30.17 23.22
C PRO A 137 14.43 -30.92 23.92
N PRO A 138 14.67 -32.14 24.43
CA PRO A 138 13.71 -32.86 25.26
C PRO A 138 13.41 -32.08 26.56
N ALA A 139 12.28 -32.38 27.21
CA ALA A 139 11.95 -31.74 28.49
C ALA A 139 12.98 -32.14 29.57
N GLY A 140 13.43 -31.17 30.36
CA GLY A 140 14.46 -31.37 31.38
C GLY A 140 14.65 -30.15 32.29
N PRO A 141 15.51 -30.23 33.31
CA PRO A 141 15.76 -29.13 34.24
C PRO A 141 16.44 -27.91 33.59
N ASP A 142 17.32 -28.17 32.62
CA ASP A 142 18.15 -27.16 31.95
C ASP A 142 17.49 -26.54 30.71
N VAL A 143 16.17 -26.64 30.63
CA VAL A 143 15.35 -26.19 29.49
C VAL A 143 14.39 -25.08 29.93
N VAL A 144 14.12 -24.16 29.00
CA VAL A 144 13.08 -23.15 29.08
C VAL A 144 12.09 -23.39 27.94
N GLN A 145 10.80 -23.46 28.25
CA GLN A 145 9.72 -23.50 27.27
C GLN A 145 9.18 -22.08 27.08
N LEU A 146 9.30 -21.54 25.87
CA LEU A 146 8.79 -20.21 25.52
C LEU A 146 7.47 -20.35 24.77
N LEU A 147 6.47 -19.58 25.22
CA LEU A 147 5.17 -19.42 24.56
C LEU A 147 5.09 -17.98 24.03
N LEU A 148 5.30 -17.81 22.72
CA LEU A 148 5.19 -16.52 22.05
C LEU A 148 3.74 -16.27 21.60
N ARG A 149 3.18 -15.16 22.05
CA ARG A 149 1.87 -14.64 21.62
C ARG A 149 2.10 -13.65 20.49
N VAL A 150 1.53 -13.94 19.33
CA VAL A 150 1.66 -13.13 18.11
C VAL A 150 0.45 -12.17 18.00
N PRO A 151 0.61 -10.94 17.46
CA PRO A 151 -0.51 -9.99 17.31
C PRO A 151 -1.67 -10.45 16.43
N ASP A 152 -1.49 -11.47 15.59
CA ASP A 152 -2.57 -12.13 14.86
C ASP A 152 -3.47 -13.03 15.74
N GLY A 153 -3.18 -13.10 17.05
CA GLY A 153 -3.86 -13.95 18.02
C GLY A 153 -3.29 -15.38 18.11
N SER A 154 -2.40 -15.77 17.20
CA SER A 154 -1.76 -17.08 17.22
C SER A 154 -0.76 -17.22 18.37
N ARG A 155 -0.39 -18.47 18.66
CA ARG A 155 0.54 -18.82 19.73
C ARG A 155 1.55 -19.82 19.20
N LEU A 156 2.81 -19.46 19.28
CA LEU A 156 3.94 -20.30 18.91
C LEU A 156 4.60 -20.80 20.20
N GLN A 157 5.03 -22.05 20.23
CA GLN A 157 5.67 -22.61 21.41
C GLN A 157 6.90 -23.41 21.04
N ARG A 158 8.00 -23.20 21.77
CA ARG A 158 9.24 -23.95 21.57
C ARG A 158 10.11 -23.98 22.83
N ARG A 159 10.81 -25.09 23.04
CA ARG A 159 11.85 -25.25 24.06
C ARG A 159 13.24 -24.85 23.56
N PHE A 160 14.03 -24.30 24.47
CA PHE A 160 15.43 -23.91 24.27
C PHE A 160 16.26 -24.33 25.50
N LEU A 161 17.56 -24.59 25.33
CA LEU A 161 18.45 -24.81 26.47
C LEU A 161 18.70 -23.49 27.22
N ARG A 162 18.82 -23.54 28.55
CA ARG A 162 19.14 -22.38 29.41
C ARG A 162 20.45 -21.67 29.00
N GLU A 163 21.39 -22.42 28.43
CA GLU A 163 22.70 -21.93 28.00
C GLU A 163 22.73 -21.38 26.56
N GLU A 164 21.62 -21.47 25.82
CA GLU A 164 21.49 -20.78 24.53
C GLU A 164 21.34 -19.27 24.73
N VAL A 165 21.68 -18.52 23.68
CA VAL A 165 21.58 -17.06 23.65
C VAL A 165 20.24 -16.61 23.08
N LEU A 166 19.76 -15.43 23.49
CA LEU A 166 18.51 -14.85 23.02
C LEU A 166 18.42 -14.77 21.48
N GLY A 167 19.56 -14.59 20.78
CA GLY A 167 19.62 -14.62 19.32
C GLY A 167 18.95 -15.85 18.70
N GLN A 168 19.05 -17.04 19.32
CA GLN A 168 18.36 -18.24 18.83
C GLN A 168 16.84 -18.18 18.96
N VAL A 169 16.33 -17.44 19.96
CA VAL A 169 14.89 -17.16 20.13
C VAL A 169 14.43 -16.14 19.08
N LEU A 170 15.22 -15.09 18.82
CA LEU A 170 14.93 -14.10 17.78
C LEU A 170 14.95 -14.72 16.38
N ASP A 171 15.93 -15.60 16.11
CA ASP A 171 16.02 -16.37 14.88
C ASP A 171 14.79 -17.28 14.69
N TRP A 172 14.30 -17.88 15.79
CA TRP A 172 13.05 -18.63 15.77
C TRP A 172 11.84 -17.74 15.47
N VAL A 173 11.69 -16.59 16.13
CA VAL A 173 10.60 -15.65 15.85
C VAL A 173 10.59 -15.26 14.37
N GLU A 174 11.75 -14.94 13.78
CA GLU A 174 11.85 -14.58 12.36
C GLU A 174 11.62 -15.74 11.38
N SER A 175 11.83 -16.99 11.82
CA SER A 175 11.60 -18.19 10.99
C SER A 175 10.12 -18.54 10.83
N GLU A 176 9.28 -18.14 11.79
CA GLU A 176 7.89 -18.57 11.88
C GLU A 176 6.97 -17.74 10.97
N PRO A 177 6.20 -18.35 10.04
CA PRO A 177 5.42 -17.59 9.05
C PRO A 177 4.35 -16.66 9.65
N SER A 178 3.78 -16.97 10.82
CA SER A 178 2.76 -16.14 11.47
C SER A 178 3.33 -14.89 12.12
N SER A 179 4.62 -14.87 12.48
CA SER A 179 5.21 -13.70 13.15
C SER A 179 5.23 -12.46 12.25
N ARG A 180 5.42 -12.66 10.93
CA ARG A 180 5.51 -11.60 9.91
C ARG A 180 6.53 -10.50 10.23
N VAL A 181 7.56 -10.79 11.02
CA VAL A 181 8.63 -9.84 11.37
C VAL A 181 9.83 -9.90 10.42
N ARG A 182 10.69 -8.89 10.52
CA ARG A 182 12.03 -8.84 9.92
C ARG A 182 13.06 -8.47 11.00
N PRO A 183 14.36 -8.78 10.80
CA PRO A 183 15.39 -8.46 11.78
C PRO A 183 15.37 -6.98 12.18
N GLY A 184 15.35 -6.71 13.49
CA GLY A 184 15.34 -5.35 14.06
C GLY A 184 13.95 -4.72 14.24
N GLU A 185 12.95 -5.13 13.45
CA GLU A 185 11.59 -4.55 13.41
C GLU A 185 10.64 -5.12 14.47
N PHE A 186 11.16 -5.77 15.52
CA PHE A 186 10.35 -6.31 16.59
C PHE A 186 11.09 -6.36 17.92
N ARG A 187 10.32 -6.49 19.00
CA ARG A 187 10.78 -6.88 20.33
C ARG A 187 9.95 -8.06 20.82
N VAL A 188 10.56 -8.83 21.72
CA VAL A 188 9.89 -9.90 22.45
C VAL A 188 9.76 -9.46 23.90
N VAL A 189 8.54 -9.36 24.39
CA VAL A 189 8.23 -8.69 25.66
C VAL A 189 7.89 -9.71 26.74
N GLN A 190 8.67 -9.71 27.82
CA GLN A 190 8.35 -10.34 29.10
C GLN A 190 7.35 -9.45 29.87
N LYS A 191 6.18 -9.97 30.25
CA LYS A 191 5.15 -9.19 30.94
C LYS A 191 4.37 -10.01 31.97
N TRP A 192 4.37 -9.53 33.21
CA TRP A 192 3.54 -10.02 34.32
C TRP A 192 3.21 -8.84 35.27
N PRO A 193 2.31 -8.98 36.26
CA PRO A 193 1.95 -7.88 37.14
C PRO A 193 3.18 -7.23 37.81
N GLY A 194 3.38 -5.93 37.57
CA GLY A 194 4.53 -5.17 38.07
C GLY A 194 5.83 -5.30 37.25
N HIS A 195 5.84 -6.01 36.12
CA HIS A 195 7.03 -6.17 35.29
C HIS A 195 6.72 -6.09 33.78
N CYS A 196 7.56 -5.33 33.06
CA CYS A 196 7.56 -5.27 31.62
C CYS A 196 9.00 -5.10 31.16
N ARG A 197 9.54 -6.05 30.39
CA ARG A 197 10.88 -5.98 29.81
C ARG A 197 10.82 -6.34 28.34
N GLU A 198 11.27 -5.41 27.51
CA GLU A 198 11.48 -5.65 26.08
C GLU A 198 12.86 -6.29 25.88
N LEU A 199 12.92 -7.28 24.98
CA LEU A 199 14.14 -7.96 24.58
C LEU A 199 14.26 -7.90 23.05
N GLY A 200 15.46 -7.66 22.54
CA GLY A 200 15.71 -7.48 21.12
C GLY A 200 17.16 -7.74 20.71
N PRO A 201 17.64 -7.12 19.62
CA PRO A 201 18.98 -7.38 19.10
C PRO A 201 20.11 -6.92 20.04
N GLY A 202 19.84 -6.00 20.98
CA GLY A 202 20.82 -5.56 21.97
C GLY A 202 21.20 -6.66 22.96
N GLU A 203 20.22 -7.47 23.38
CA GLU A 203 20.39 -8.60 24.29
C GLU A 203 20.68 -9.92 23.57
N ALA A 204 20.84 -9.93 22.23
CA ALA A 204 20.91 -11.15 21.43
C ALA A 204 22.08 -12.09 21.81
N GLY A 205 23.16 -11.56 22.39
CA GLY A 205 24.30 -12.33 22.91
C GLY A 205 24.12 -12.88 24.33
N GLU A 206 23.11 -12.42 25.06
CA GLU A 206 22.86 -12.83 26.45
C GLU A 206 22.24 -14.24 26.52
N LYS A 207 22.66 -15.03 27.51
CA LYS A 207 22.09 -16.37 27.76
C LYS A 207 20.68 -16.27 28.32
N LEU A 208 19.82 -17.23 27.96
CA LEU A 208 18.47 -17.33 28.54
C LEU A 208 18.52 -17.49 30.08
N SER A 209 19.53 -18.19 30.63
CA SER A 209 19.76 -18.27 32.07
C SER A 209 20.03 -16.90 32.73
N SER A 210 20.73 -15.99 32.05
CA SER A 210 21.04 -14.63 32.53
C SER A 210 19.88 -13.64 32.38
N LEU A 211 18.96 -13.90 31.45
CA LEU A 211 17.81 -13.02 31.17
C LEU A 211 16.61 -13.23 32.12
N GLY A 212 16.72 -14.15 33.08
CA GLY A 212 15.73 -14.34 34.15
C GLY A 212 14.50 -15.16 33.77
N PHE A 213 14.53 -15.88 32.63
CA PHE A 213 13.42 -16.71 32.19
C PHE A 213 13.07 -17.83 33.20
N ALA A 214 11.77 -17.98 33.47
CA ALA A 214 11.22 -19.11 34.23
C ALA A 214 11.41 -20.45 33.47
N ARG A 215 10.95 -21.58 34.03
CA ARG A 215 10.93 -22.86 33.30
C ARG A 215 9.94 -22.85 32.12
N GLN A 216 8.85 -22.11 32.27
CA GLN A 216 7.87 -21.85 31.21
C GLN A 216 7.60 -20.34 31.24
N GLU A 217 7.85 -19.64 30.14
CA GLU A 217 7.66 -18.19 30.03
C GLU A 217 6.65 -17.87 28.92
N ALA A 218 5.73 -16.93 29.19
CA ALA A 218 4.87 -16.36 28.17
C ALA A 218 5.44 -15.01 27.70
N LEU A 219 5.64 -14.88 26.40
CA LEU A 219 6.19 -13.70 25.75
C LEU A 219 5.19 -13.11 24.76
N PHE A 220 5.25 -11.80 24.57
CA PHE A 220 4.44 -11.09 23.58
C PHE A 220 5.34 -10.59 22.46
N LEU A 221 4.99 -10.88 21.22
CA LEU A 221 5.66 -10.31 20.07
C LEU A 221 5.10 -8.91 19.82
N GLN A 222 6.00 -7.91 19.78
CA GLN A 222 5.66 -6.52 19.49
C GLN A 222 6.39 -6.09 18.22
N HIS A 223 5.65 -5.76 17.17
CA HIS A 223 6.20 -5.14 15.97
C HIS A 223 6.58 -3.68 16.27
N LEU A 224 7.77 -3.28 15.83
CA LEU A 224 8.23 -1.90 15.83
C LEU A 224 7.90 -1.29 14.48
N GLY A 225 6.65 -0.86 14.31
CA GLY A 225 6.21 -0.17 13.11
C GLY A 225 6.51 1.33 13.16
N GLU A 226 6.89 1.90 12.01
CA GLU A 226 6.17 3.08 11.55
C GLU A 226 4.67 2.72 11.48
N GLU A 227 3.81 3.68 11.80
CA GLU A 227 2.42 3.43 12.19
C GLU A 227 1.65 2.58 11.16
N ALA A 228 1.14 1.42 11.62
CA ALA A 228 0.02 0.79 10.94
C ALA A 228 -1.20 1.72 11.05
N PRO A 229 -2.02 1.87 9.99
CA PRO A 229 -3.16 2.77 10.00
C PRO A 229 -4.13 2.40 11.12
N ALA A 230 -4.44 3.37 11.98
CA ALA A 230 -5.35 3.19 13.12
C ALA A 230 -6.74 2.75 12.64
N GLY A 231 -7.13 1.51 12.95
CA GLY A 231 -8.36 0.92 12.42
C GLY A 231 -8.65 -0.53 12.78
N ALA A 232 -8.36 -0.96 14.02
CA ALA A 232 -8.89 -2.21 14.57
C ALA A 232 -9.05 -2.11 16.10
N ASP A 233 -10.27 -2.32 16.58
CA ASP A 233 -10.78 -1.98 17.91
C ASP A 233 -9.90 -2.33 19.13
N ALA A 234 -9.90 -1.39 20.08
CA ALA A 234 -9.54 -1.62 21.47
C ALA A 234 -10.62 -2.47 22.19
N ALA A 235 -10.55 -3.79 22.02
CA ALA A 235 -11.34 -4.73 22.82
C ALA A 235 -10.76 -4.87 24.24
N VAL A 236 -11.24 -4.02 25.16
CA VAL A 236 -10.94 -4.11 26.60
C VAL A 236 -11.46 -5.43 27.16
N ALA A 237 -10.56 -6.31 27.61
CA ALA A 237 -10.91 -7.47 28.42
C ALA A 237 -10.93 -7.07 29.92
N PRO A 238 -12.04 -7.25 30.66
CA PRO A 238 -12.08 -6.94 32.07
C PRO A 238 -11.39 -8.03 32.91
N GLU A 239 -10.66 -7.59 33.93
CA GLU A 239 -10.05 -8.46 34.94
C GLU A 239 -11.13 -9.08 35.85
N ALA A 240 -10.97 -10.35 36.20
CA ALA A 240 -11.73 -11.00 37.27
C ALA A 240 -10.83 -11.98 38.03
N LEU A 241 -10.08 -11.45 39.00
CA LEU A 241 -9.33 -12.21 39.99
C LEU A 241 -9.93 -11.98 41.38
N GLN A 242 -10.54 -13.03 41.95
CA GLN A 242 -10.79 -13.13 43.39
C GLN A 242 -10.40 -14.54 43.87
N GLN A 243 -9.13 -14.64 44.30
CA GLN A 243 -8.68 -15.50 45.40
C GLN A 243 -9.08 -14.80 46.73
N GLU A 244 -9.14 -15.36 47.95
CA GLU A 244 -8.90 -16.71 48.53
C GLU A 244 -9.52 -16.71 49.97
N ALA A 245 -9.49 -17.73 50.85
CA ALA A 245 -8.96 -19.11 50.88
C ALA A 245 -9.74 -19.94 51.93
N ALA A 246 -9.41 -21.25 52.04
CA ALA A 246 -9.40 -22.04 53.30
C ALA A 246 -10.76 -22.40 53.96
N THR A 247 -10.93 -23.51 54.70
CA THR A 247 -10.06 -24.65 55.00
C THR A 247 -10.91 -25.89 55.34
N GLU A 248 -10.47 -27.06 54.87
CA GLU A 248 -10.33 -28.31 55.63
C GLU A 248 -11.04 -28.47 57.00
N ALA A 249 -11.93 -29.48 57.15
CA ALA A 249 -11.78 -30.59 58.11
C ALA A 249 -13.03 -31.51 58.25
N ALA A 250 -12.75 -32.81 58.49
CA ALA A 250 -13.53 -33.79 59.27
C ALA A 250 -15.00 -34.14 58.88
N ALA A 251 -15.16 -35.30 58.24
CA ALA A 251 -16.17 -36.29 58.65
C ALA A 251 -15.64 -37.07 59.89
N PRO A 252 -16.45 -37.68 60.78
CA PRO A 252 -17.25 -38.86 60.40
C PRO A 252 -18.59 -39.15 61.16
N SER A 253 -19.48 -39.88 60.47
CA SER A 253 -20.33 -41.01 60.97
C SER A 253 -21.35 -40.86 62.12
N ALA A 254 -22.35 -41.76 62.09
CA ALA A 254 -23.33 -42.13 63.14
C ALA A 254 -24.42 -41.08 63.48
N VAL A 255 -25.66 -41.43 63.86
CA VAL A 255 -26.35 -42.73 64.09
C VAL A 255 -27.87 -42.56 63.85
N ALA A 256 -28.59 -43.64 63.48
CA ALA A 256 -30.06 -43.63 63.37
C ALA A 256 -30.75 -43.69 64.75
N PRO A 257 -32.06 -43.38 64.86
CA PRO A 257 -32.97 -44.52 64.99
C PRO A 257 -34.35 -44.33 64.33
N ALA A 258 -35.04 -45.46 64.15
CA ALA A 258 -36.46 -45.51 63.79
C ALA A 258 -37.37 -45.39 65.04
N ALA A 259 -38.58 -44.85 64.86
CA ALA A 259 -39.74 -45.19 65.68
C ALA A 259 -41.05 -44.84 64.95
N HIS A 260 -41.86 -45.87 64.67
CA HIS A 260 -43.31 -45.77 64.43
C HIS A 260 -44.04 -45.51 65.78
N PRO A 261 -45.29 -45.02 65.77
CA PRO A 261 -46.47 -45.80 65.37
C PRO A 261 -47.03 -45.38 64.01
#